data_AF-A0A2W4YHA8-F1
#
_entry.id   AF-A0A2W4YHA8-F1
#
_cell.length_a   1.000
_cell.length_b   1.000
_cell.length_c   1.000
_cell.angle_alpha   90.00
_cell.angle_beta   90.00
_cell.angle_gamma   90.00
#
_symmetry.space_group_name_H-M   'P 1'
#
loop_
_entity.id
_entity.type
_entity.pdbx_description
1 polymer ?
#
loop_
_entity_poly.entity_id
_entity_poly.type
_entity_poly.pdbx_seq_one_letter_code
_entity_poly.pdbx_strand_id
1 'polypeptide(L)'
;MAPPAAAVAAPIPGSGEAVDITLMLVYLGLAIGLSFLCSIAESVLLSITPSFIAGLQAERPRLASRLQTLRHDRIDQSLAGILTLNTIAHTAGAVGAGAKASDAFGSAWVGVFSAVATLLILFVSEIVPKTLGAQYWRQLASPVATFVRLLIVVLYPLIRLSEMLTRLISRGRQAHVFNREEFIAMAGVGESSGDILPRESTILRNLFRMSELCAED
;
A
#
# COMPACT_ATOMS: atom_id res chain seq x y z
N MET A 1 -23.75 16.46 -62.89
CA MET A 1 -22.67 15.44 -62.79
C MET A 1 -22.21 15.43 -61.34
N ALA A 2 -22.76 14.54 -60.52
CA ALA A 2 -22.41 14.41 -59.11
C ALA A 2 -21.12 13.58 -58.96
N PRO A 3 -20.22 13.87 -58.01
CA PRO A 3 -19.01 13.08 -57.81
C PRO A 3 -19.35 11.69 -57.27
N PRO A 4 -18.54 10.65 -57.58
CA PRO A 4 -18.79 9.29 -57.12
C PRO A 4 -18.62 9.20 -55.60
N ALA A 5 -19.57 8.53 -54.95
CA ALA A 5 -19.53 8.20 -53.53
C ALA A 5 -18.26 7.38 -53.25
N ALA A 6 -17.38 7.91 -52.40
CA ALA A 6 -16.25 7.17 -51.87
C ALA A 6 -16.79 5.96 -51.10
N ALA A 7 -16.44 4.77 -51.57
CA ALA A 7 -16.72 3.52 -50.87
C ALA A 7 -16.02 3.57 -49.51
N VAL A 8 -16.80 3.76 -48.44
CA VAL A 8 -16.36 3.52 -47.07
C VAL A 8 -16.04 2.03 -46.99
N ALA A 9 -14.74 1.72 -46.89
CA ALA A 9 -14.27 0.36 -46.67
C ALA A 9 -14.98 -0.20 -45.42
N ALA A 10 -15.76 -1.26 -45.60
CA ALA A 10 -16.41 -1.96 -44.50
C ALA A 10 -15.34 -2.46 -43.51
N PRO A 11 -15.59 -2.39 -42.18
CA PRO A 11 -14.66 -2.94 -41.20
C PRO A 11 -14.42 -4.43 -41.48
N ILE A 12 -13.17 -4.86 -41.40
CA ILE A 12 -12.81 -6.27 -41.56
C ILE A 12 -13.52 -7.07 -40.45
N PRO A 13 -14.37 -8.06 -40.76
CA PRO A 13 -15.04 -8.87 -39.75
C PRO A 13 -13.98 -9.66 -38.97
N GLY A 14 -13.93 -9.49 -37.65
CA GLY A 14 -13.00 -10.21 -36.76
C GLY A 14 -11.78 -9.41 -36.25
N SER A 15 -11.49 -8.22 -36.79
CA SER A 15 -10.38 -7.40 -36.27
C SER A 15 -10.72 -6.65 -34.97
N GLY A 16 -11.99 -6.28 -34.78
CA GLY A 16 -12.44 -5.57 -33.58
C GLY A 16 -12.35 -6.43 -32.32
N GLU A 17 -12.86 -7.66 -32.40
CA GLU A 17 -12.89 -8.61 -31.28
C GLU A 17 -11.48 -8.99 -30.80
N ALA A 18 -10.55 -9.25 -31.73
CA ALA A 18 -9.16 -9.55 -31.39
C ALA A 18 -8.46 -8.34 -30.71
N VAL A 19 -8.77 -7.12 -31.15
CA VAL A 19 -8.25 -5.89 -30.54
C VAL A 19 -8.82 -5.72 -29.13
N ASP A 20 -10.12 -5.97 -28.92
CA ASP A 20 -10.75 -5.84 -27.61
C ASP A 20 -10.21 -6.88 -26.60
N ILE A 21 -10.00 -8.12 -27.03
CA ILE A 21 -9.35 -9.16 -26.20
C ILE A 21 -7.92 -8.76 -25.84
N THR A 22 -7.17 -8.22 -26.80
CA THR A 22 -5.79 -7.75 -26.56
C THR A 22 -5.77 -6.62 -25.54
N LEU A 23 -6.64 -5.61 -25.71
CA LEU A 23 -6.75 -4.49 -24.78
C LEU A 23 -7.20 -4.94 -23.38
N MET A 24 -8.15 -5.88 -23.31
CA MET A 24 -8.58 -6.48 -22.05
C MET A 24 -7.41 -7.10 -21.29
N LEU A 25 -6.60 -7.93 -21.97
CA LEU A 25 -5.43 -8.57 -21.37
C LEU A 25 -4.37 -7.55 -20.95
N VAL A 26 -4.18 -6.48 -21.72
CA VAL A 26 -3.28 -5.38 -21.36
C VAL A 26 -3.77 -4.66 -20.10
N TYR A 27 -5.04 -4.31 -20.01
CA TYR A 27 -5.60 -3.67 -18.81
C TYR A 27 -5.49 -4.57 -17.58
N LEU A 28 -5.84 -5.85 -17.70
CA LEU A 28 -5.77 -6.81 -16.60
C LEU A 28 -4.32 -7.07 -16.17
N GLY A 29 -3.41 -7.25 -17.13
CA GLY A 29 -1.99 -7.45 -16.89
C GLY A 29 -1.34 -6.23 -16.24
N LEU A 30 -1.69 -5.02 -16.68
CA LEU A 30 -1.20 -3.78 -16.08
C LEU A 30 -1.75 -3.62 -14.65
N ALA A 31 -3.03 -3.93 -14.43
CA ALA A 31 -3.64 -3.92 -13.10
C ALA A 31 -2.86 -4.82 -12.14
N ILE A 32 -2.70 -6.09 -12.50
CA ILE A 32 -2.00 -7.09 -11.69
C ILE A 32 -0.54 -6.69 -11.50
N GLY A 33 0.17 -6.30 -12.57
CA GLY A 33 1.60 -5.98 -12.50
C GLY A 33 1.91 -4.77 -11.62
N LEU A 34 1.17 -3.67 -11.79
CA LEU A 34 1.37 -2.46 -10.97
C LEU A 34 0.98 -2.71 -9.52
N SER A 35 -0.17 -3.33 -9.28
CA SER A 35 -0.62 -3.66 -7.93
C SER A 35 0.31 -4.66 -7.23
N PHE A 36 0.89 -5.62 -7.95
CA PHE A 36 1.89 -6.55 -7.42
C PHE A 36 3.13 -5.81 -6.93
N LEU A 37 3.64 -4.85 -7.71
CA LEU A 37 4.78 -4.00 -7.33
C LEU A 37 4.45 -3.14 -6.10
N CYS A 38 3.25 -2.56 -6.04
CA CYS A 38 2.78 -1.81 -4.88
C CYS A 38 2.72 -2.68 -3.62
N SER A 39 2.14 -3.88 -3.71
CA SER A 39 2.04 -4.83 -2.59
C SER A 39 3.41 -5.28 -2.07
N ILE A 40 4.39 -5.54 -2.96
CA ILE A 40 5.77 -5.79 -2.54
C ILE A 40 6.34 -4.55 -1.83
N ALA A 41 6.21 -3.37 -2.43
CA ALA A 41 6.75 -2.14 -1.86
C ALA A 41 6.20 -1.86 -0.45
N GLU A 42 4.90 -2.06 -0.25
CA GLU A 42 4.22 -1.93 1.04
C GLU A 42 4.85 -2.87 2.08
N SER A 43 4.89 -4.17 1.80
CA SER A 43 5.41 -5.15 2.75
C SER A 43 6.90 -4.98 3.02
N VAL A 44 7.71 -4.71 2.00
CA VAL A 44 9.15 -4.45 2.17
C VAL A 44 9.36 -3.23 3.06
N LEU A 45 8.63 -2.14 2.82
CA LEU A 45 8.75 -0.93 3.62
C LEU A 45 8.39 -1.22 5.08
N LEU A 46 7.25 -1.86 5.33
CA LEU A 46 6.79 -2.19 6.68
C LEU A 46 7.76 -3.12 7.43
N SER A 47 8.40 -4.07 6.73
CA SER A 47 9.34 -5.04 7.29
C SER A 47 10.74 -4.50 7.59
N ILE A 48 11.13 -3.34 7.05
CA ILE A 48 12.44 -2.75 7.34
C ILE A 48 12.52 -2.35 8.82
N THR A 49 13.61 -2.77 9.48
CA THR A 49 13.87 -2.47 10.90
C THR A 49 14.88 -1.33 11.08
N PRO A 50 14.82 -0.59 12.21
CA PRO A 50 15.78 0.47 12.52
C PRO A 50 17.23 -0.03 12.55
N SER A 51 17.47 -1.22 13.13
CA SER A 51 18.82 -1.81 13.23
C SER A 51 19.43 -2.13 11.86
N PHE A 52 18.61 -2.51 10.87
CA PHE A 52 19.08 -2.72 9.50
C PHE A 52 19.52 -1.41 8.84
N ILE A 53 18.76 -0.33 9.04
CA ILE A 53 19.12 1.00 8.53
C ILE A 53 20.43 1.49 9.17
N ALA A 54 20.58 1.29 10.48
CA ALA A 54 21.81 1.64 11.21
C ALA A 54 23.02 0.86 10.67
N GLY A 55 22.88 -0.46 10.43
CA GLY A 55 23.94 -1.27 9.83
C GLY A 55 24.34 -0.80 8.42
N LEU A 56 23.39 -0.29 7.63
CA LEU A 56 23.66 0.24 6.29
C LEU A 56 24.39 1.59 6.28
N GLN A 57 24.48 2.33 7.40
CA GLN A 57 25.14 3.64 7.41
C GLN A 57 26.63 3.55 7.04
N ALA A 58 27.31 2.49 7.48
CA ALA A 58 28.73 2.29 7.19
C ALA A 58 28.99 1.83 5.75
N GLU A 59 28.15 0.93 5.21
CA GLU A 59 28.38 0.31 3.90
C GLU A 59 27.73 1.09 2.75
N ARG A 60 26.51 1.61 2.95
CA ARG A 60 25.68 2.25 1.92
C ARG A 60 24.94 3.47 2.50
N PRO A 61 25.66 4.56 2.85
CA PRO A 61 25.08 5.71 3.55
C PRO A 61 23.92 6.38 2.78
N ARG A 62 24.00 6.43 1.45
CA ARG A 62 22.93 6.98 0.60
C ARG A 62 21.65 6.14 0.66
N LEU A 63 21.77 4.82 0.73
CA LEU A 63 20.61 3.92 0.84
C LEU A 63 20.03 4.01 2.26
N ALA A 64 20.87 4.01 3.29
CA ALA A 64 20.46 4.16 4.68
C ALA A 64 19.62 5.44 4.89
N SER A 65 20.11 6.59 4.41
CA SER A 65 19.38 7.86 4.49
C SER A 65 18.04 7.81 3.76
N ARG A 66 17.96 7.20 2.56
CA ARG A 66 16.70 7.05 1.83
C ARG A 66 15.70 6.18 2.59
N LEU A 67 16.13 5.03 3.10
CA LEU A 67 15.28 4.13 3.86
C LEU A 67 14.81 4.77 5.15
N GLN A 68 15.67 5.53 5.83
CA GLN A 68 15.30 6.30 7.01
C GLN A 68 14.18 7.30 6.69
N THR A 69 14.30 8.08 5.62
CA THR A 69 13.26 9.02 5.23
C THR A 69 11.95 8.33 4.85
N LEU A 70 12.01 7.25 4.06
CA LEU A 70 10.80 6.55 3.59
C LEU A 70 10.10 5.76 4.71
N ARG A 71 10.86 5.15 5.62
CA ARG A 71 10.31 4.25 6.66
C ARG A 71 10.01 4.94 8.00
N HIS A 72 10.76 5.98 8.35
CA HIS A 72 10.60 6.68 9.63
C HIS A 72 10.04 8.09 9.44
N ASP A 73 10.67 8.92 8.61
CA ASP A 73 10.30 10.34 8.56
C ASP A 73 9.00 10.59 7.79
N ARG A 74 8.71 9.76 6.78
CA ARG A 74 7.63 9.96 5.80
C ARG A 74 6.93 8.66 5.45
N ILE A 75 6.74 7.78 6.42
CA ILE A 75 6.03 6.51 6.20
C ILE A 75 4.60 6.75 5.71
N ASP A 76 3.89 7.72 6.29
CA ASP A 76 2.51 8.03 5.91
C ASP A 76 2.43 8.46 4.43
N GLN A 77 3.35 9.32 3.97
CA GLN A 77 3.42 9.71 2.56
C GLN A 77 3.75 8.53 1.64
N SER A 78 4.68 7.69 2.08
CA SER A 78 5.11 6.52 1.33
C SER A 78 3.96 5.52 1.16
N LEU A 79 3.30 5.16 2.26
CA LEU A 79 2.15 4.26 2.26
C LEU A 79 0.96 4.87 1.52
N ALA A 80 0.66 6.16 1.72
CA ALA A 80 -0.41 6.83 0.99
C ALA A 80 -0.18 6.77 -0.52
N GLY A 81 1.04 7.03 -1.00
CA GLY A 81 1.39 6.89 -2.42
C GLY A 81 1.22 5.46 -2.93
N ILE A 82 1.75 4.47 -2.22
CA ILE A 82 1.68 3.04 -2.58
C ILE A 82 0.23 2.58 -2.66
N LEU A 83 -0.56 2.84 -1.61
CA LEU A 83 -1.96 2.44 -1.54
C LEU A 83 -2.80 3.15 -2.61
N THR A 84 -2.55 4.43 -2.85
CA THR A 84 -3.25 5.18 -3.89
C THR A 84 -3.00 4.60 -5.28
N LEU A 85 -1.73 4.31 -5.62
CA LEU A 85 -1.43 3.67 -6.89
C LEU A 85 -2.04 2.28 -6.99
N ASN A 86 -2.02 1.51 -5.91
CA ASN A 86 -2.65 0.20 -5.86
C ASN A 86 -4.16 0.28 -6.17
N THR A 87 -4.86 1.22 -5.53
CA THR A 87 -6.29 1.45 -5.76
C THR A 87 -6.58 1.90 -7.19
N ILE A 88 -5.76 2.79 -7.75
CA ILE A 88 -5.89 3.25 -9.14
C ILE A 88 -5.68 2.07 -10.10
N ALA A 89 -4.62 1.28 -9.91
CA ALA A 89 -4.32 0.13 -10.77
C ALA A 89 -5.45 -0.91 -10.74
N HIS A 90 -5.95 -1.27 -9.55
CA HIS A 90 -7.09 -2.17 -9.42
C HIS A 90 -8.36 -1.63 -10.06
N THR A 91 -8.73 -0.39 -9.73
CA THR A 91 -10.00 0.18 -10.20
C THR A 91 -9.96 0.43 -11.70
N ALA A 92 -8.97 1.18 -12.20
CA ALA A 92 -8.88 1.52 -13.61
C ALA A 92 -8.63 0.28 -14.48
N GLY A 93 -7.81 -0.64 -14.00
CA GLY A 93 -7.52 -1.89 -14.69
C GLY A 93 -8.73 -2.83 -14.77
N ALA A 94 -9.45 -3.03 -13.66
CA ALA A 94 -10.65 -3.86 -13.65
C ALA A 94 -11.79 -3.24 -14.47
N VAL A 95 -11.99 -1.91 -14.38
CA VAL A 95 -13.00 -1.20 -15.18
C VAL A 95 -12.66 -1.28 -16.68
N GLY A 96 -11.41 -1.01 -17.05
CA GLY A 96 -10.96 -1.08 -18.44
C GLY A 96 -11.05 -2.50 -19.01
N ALA A 97 -10.58 -3.50 -18.25
CA ALA A 97 -10.66 -4.90 -18.66
C ALA A 97 -12.13 -5.38 -18.72
N GLY A 98 -12.98 -5.00 -17.77
CA GLY A 98 -14.40 -5.33 -17.76
C GLY A 98 -15.18 -4.73 -18.93
N ALA A 99 -14.89 -3.47 -19.28
CA ALA A 99 -15.47 -2.83 -20.47
C ALA A 99 -15.12 -3.62 -21.75
N LYS A 100 -13.84 -4.00 -21.89
CA LYS A 100 -13.39 -4.79 -23.04
C LYS A 100 -13.85 -6.24 -23.04
N ALA A 101 -14.04 -6.84 -21.86
CA ALA A 101 -14.66 -8.15 -21.73
C ALA A 101 -16.13 -8.12 -22.17
N SER A 102 -16.85 -7.03 -21.89
CA SER A 102 -18.23 -6.85 -22.35
C SER A 102 -18.30 -6.77 -23.87
N ASP A 103 -17.40 -6.02 -24.51
CA ASP A 103 -17.34 -5.87 -25.97
C ASP A 103 -16.97 -7.20 -26.66
N ALA A 104 -16.02 -7.96 -26.09
CA ALA A 104 -15.49 -9.18 -26.69
C ALA A 104 -16.35 -10.44 -26.44
N PHE A 105 -16.90 -10.62 -25.24
CA PHE A 105 -17.59 -11.85 -24.84
C PHE A 105 -19.09 -11.67 -24.65
N GLY A 106 -19.59 -10.44 -24.68
CA GLY A 106 -20.98 -10.10 -24.41
C GLY A 106 -21.30 -10.03 -22.92
N SER A 107 -22.39 -9.30 -22.60
CA SER A 107 -22.74 -8.92 -21.22
C SER A 107 -22.99 -10.10 -20.28
N ALA A 108 -23.41 -11.26 -20.79
CA ALA A 108 -23.66 -12.46 -20.00
C ALA A 108 -22.39 -13.02 -19.32
N TRP A 109 -21.21 -12.81 -19.92
CA TRP A 109 -19.94 -13.35 -19.41
C TRP A 109 -19.18 -12.38 -18.52
N VAL A 110 -19.58 -11.11 -18.47
CA VAL A 110 -18.92 -10.06 -17.66
C VAL A 110 -18.94 -10.39 -16.18
N GLY A 111 -20.01 -11.00 -15.67
CA GLY A 111 -20.11 -11.40 -14.26
C GLY A 111 -19.07 -12.48 -13.88
N VAL A 112 -18.94 -13.52 -14.71
CA VAL A 112 -17.96 -14.59 -14.52
C VAL A 112 -16.53 -14.04 -14.66
N PHE A 113 -16.28 -13.22 -15.68
CA PHE A 113 -15.01 -12.54 -15.87
C PHE A 113 -14.63 -11.72 -14.64
N SER A 114 -15.55 -10.90 -14.11
CA SER A 114 -15.29 -10.03 -12.96
C SER A 114 -14.97 -10.83 -11.70
N ALA A 115 -15.67 -11.96 -11.48
CA ALA A 115 -15.39 -12.84 -10.35
C ALA A 115 -13.99 -13.47 -10.44
N VAL A 116 -13.63 -13.99 -11.62
CA VAL A 116 -12.30 -14.58 -11.86
C VAL A 116 -11.20 -13.54 -11.77
N ALA A 117 -11.38 -12.38 -12.41
CA ALA A 117 -10.43 -11.27 -12.36
C ALA A 117 -10.21 -10.79 -10.91
N THR A 118 -11.28 -10.68 -10.12
CA THR A 118 -11.17 -10.29 -8.70
C THR A 118 -10.37 -11.29 -7.89
N LEU A 119 -10.62 -12.60 -8.08
CA LEU A 119 -9.85 -13.65 -7.39
C LEU A 119 -8.37 -13.63 -7.78
N LEU A 120 -8.08 -13.49 -9.08
CA LEU A 120 -6.71 -13.38 -9.59
C LEU A 120 -6.00 -12.16 -9.01
N ILE A 121 -6.69 -11.02 -9.01
CA ILE A 121 -6.19 -9.77 -8.46
C ILE A 121 -5.87 -9.94 -6.96
N LEU A 122 -6.81 -10.40 -6.14
CA LEU A 122 -6.59 -10.58 -4.70
C LEU A 122 -5.42 -11.54 -4.41
N PHE A 123 -5.42 -12.70 -5.06
CA PHE A 123 -4.43 -13.72 -4.73
C PHE A 123 -3.04 -13.40 -5.30
N VAL A 124 -2.97 -13.14 -6.60
CA VAL A 124 -1.70 -12.94 -7.32
C VAL A 124 -1.12 -11.56 -7.04
N SER A 125 -1.96 -10.53 -6.89
CA SER A 125 -1.49 -9.15 -6.77
C SER A 125 -1.41 -8.62 -5.33
N GLU A 126 -2.06 -9.26 -4.37
CA GLU A 126 -2.06 -8.82 -2.97
C GLU A 126 -1.46 -9.86 -2.02
N ILE A 127 -1.98 -11.08 -1.99
CA ILE A 127 -1.57 -12.08 -0.99
C ILE A 127 -0.14 -12.60 -1.23
N VAL A 128 0.11 -13.11 -2.44
CA VAL A 128 1.43 -13.64 -2.82
C VAL A 128 2.53 -12.57 -2.70
N PRO A 129 2.36 -11.34 -3.22
CA PRO A 129 3.44 -10.37 -3.26
C PRO A 129 3.72 -9.78 -1.89
N LYS A 130 2.71 -9.64 -1.02
CA LYS A 130 2.92 -9.24 0.39
C LYS A 130 3.76 -10.27 1.14
N THR A 131 3.49 -11.55 0.91
CA THR A 131 4.29 -12.65 1.49
C THR A 131 5.73 -12.61 1.01
N LEU A 132 5.95 -12.44 -0.30
CA LEU A 132 7.28 -12.32 -0.88
C LEU A 132 8.02 -11.07 -0.37
N GLY A 133 7.35 -9.92 -0.32
CA GLY A 133 7.91 -8.68 0.19
C GLY A 133 8.36 -8.80 1.64
N ALA A 134 7.54 -9.43 2.49
CA ALA A 134 7.87 -9.65 3.90
C ALA A 134 9.00 -10.68 4.11
N GLN A 135 9.15 -11.67 3.22
CA GLN A 135 10.21 -12.68 3.34
C GLN A 135 11.55 -12.21 2.77
N TYR A 136 11.55 -11.48 1.65
CA TYR A 136 12.75 -11.08 0.91
C TYR A 136 13.09 -9.58 1.05
N TRP A 137 12.55 -8.91 2.06
CA TRP A 137 12.65 -7.46 2.24
C TRP A 137 14.08 -6.90 2.19
N ARG A 138 15.08 -7.61 2.71
CA ARG A 138 16.48 -7.15 2.73
C ARG A 138 17.05 -6.93 1.32
N GLN A 139 16.73 -7.84 0.40
CA GLN A 139 17.21 -7.81 -0.98
C GLN A 139 16.41 -6.77 -1.79
N LEU A 140 15.12 -6.63 -1.47
CA LEU A 140 14.18 -5.73 -2.14
C LEU A 140 14.23 -4.29 -1.63
N ALA A 141 14.87 -4.01 -0.49
CA ALA A 141 14.90 -2.69 0.13
C ALA A 141 15.44 -1.59 -0.81
N SER A 142 16.51 -1.88 -1.55
CA SER A 142 17.12 -0.92 -2.48
C SER A 142 16.24 -0.58 -3.69
N PRO A 143 15.73 -1.56 -4.47
CA PRO A 143 14.83 -1.25 -5.57
C PRO A 143 13.52 -0.61 -5.09
N VAL A 144 12.94 -1.08 -3.98
CA VAL A 144 11.72 -0.52 -3.39
C VAL A 144 11.93 0.95 -2.99
N ALA A 145 13.05 1.29 -2.35
CA ALA A 145 13.33 2.69 -1.98
C ALA A 145 13.32 3.63 -3.20
N THR A 146 13.80 3.15 -4.34
CA THR A 146 13.83 3.93 -5.58
C THR A 146 12.44 4.06 -6.20
N PHE A 147 11.69 2.95 -6.24
CA PHE A 147 10.31 2.90 -6.72
C PHE A 147 9.40 3.82 -5.91
N VAL A 148 9.42 3.71 -4.58
CA VAL A 148 8.58 4.52 -3.68
C VAL A 148 8.93 6.00 -3.78
N ARG A 149 10.22 6.36 -3.91
CA ARG A 149 10.62 7.75 -4.13
C ARG A 149 10.05 8.32 -5.42
N LEU A 150 10.13 7.56 -6.53
CA LEU A 150 9.54 7.98 -7.80
C LEU A 150 8.02 8.16 -7.64
N LEU A 151 7.38 7.22 -6.95
CA LEU A 151 5.95 7.25 -6.71
C LEU A 151 5.50 8.49 -5.95
N ILE A 152 6.20 8.84 -4.86
CA ILE A 152 5.92 10.05 -4.08
C ILE A 152 6.04 11.31 -4.93
N VAL A 153 7.03 11.38 -5.83
CA VAL A 153 7.22 12.55 -6.71
C VAL A 153 6.06 12.66 -7.71
N VAL A 154 5.66 11.55 -8.33
CA VAL A 154 4.56 11.51 -9.31
C VAL A 154 3.22 11.82 -8.66
N LEU A 155 2.96 11.25 -7.48
CA LEU A 155 1.71 11.42 -6.74
C LEU A 155 1.74 12.58 -5.75
N TYR A 156 2.79 13.40 -5.74
CA TYR A 156 2.94 14.53 -4.82
C TYR A 156 1.71 15.44 -4.70
N PRO A 157 1.04 15.86 -5.80
CA PRO A 157 -0.14 16.72 -5.68
C PRO A 157 -1.28 16.02 -4.93
N LEU A 158 -1.47 14.72 -5.17
CA LEU A 158 -2.53 13.93 -4.56
C LEU A 158 -2.24 13.62 -3.09
N ILE A 159 -0.97 13.32 -2.76
CA ILE A 159 -0.51 13.12 -1.38
C ILE A 159 -0.71 14.40 -0.56
N ARG A 160 -0.35 15.58 -1.10
CA ARG A 160 -0.57 16.87 -0.44
C ARG A 160 -2.04 17.14 -0.14
N LEU A 161 -2.93 16.78 -1.07
CA LEU A 161 -4.37 16.91 -0.88
C LEU A 161 -4.85 15.99 0.26
N SER A 162 -4.40 14.74 0.27
CA SER A 162 -4.70 13.79 1.35
C SER A 162 -4.22 14.31 2.71
N GLU A 163 -2.99 14.81 2.81
CA GLU A 163 -2.47 15.39 4.04
C GLU A 163 -3.29 16.60 4.52
N MET A 164 -3.76 17.44 3.59
CA MET A 164 -4.61 18.59 3.92
C MET A 164 -5.93 18.12 4.52
N LEU A 165 -6.56 17.09 3.93
CA LEU A 165 -7.77 16.49 4.45
C LEU A 165 -7.54 15.84 5.83
N THR A 166 -6.47 15.05 5.98
CA THR A 166 -6.12 14.44 7.26
C THR A 166 -5.90 15.49 8.34
N ARG A 167 -5.20 16.59 8.05
CA ARG A 167 -5.00 17.69 9.00
C ARG A 167 -6.30 18.41 9.36
N LEU A 168 -7.22 18.54 8.41
CA LEU A 168 -8.53 19.13 8.67
C LEU A 168 -9.36 18.25 9.60
N ILE A 169 -9.30 16.93 9.43
CA ILE A 169 -10.02 15.95 10.26
C ILE A 169 -9.38 15.81 11.65
N SER A 170 -8.04 15.81 11.72
CA SER A 170 -7.29 15.63 12.97
C SER A 170 -7.13 16.93 13.79
N ARG A 171 -7.62 18.07 13.29
CA ARG A 171 -7.61 19.35 14.04
C ARG A 171 -8.32 19.16 15.39
N GLY A 172 -7.55 19.29 16.47
CA GLY A 172 -8.05 19.16 17.85
C GLY A 172 -7.78 17.81 18.52
N ARG A 173 -7.29 16.80 17.80
CA ARG A 173 -6.80 15.54 18.39
C ARG A 173 -5.28 15.60 18.51
N GLN A 174 -4.78 16.02 19.67
CA GLN A 174 -3.39 15.73 20.03
C GLN A 174 -3.24 14.21 20.01
N ALA A 175 -2.35 13.67 19.18
CA ALA A 175 -1.92 12.29 19.36
C ALA A 175 -1.24 12.25 20.73
N HIS A 176 -1.90 11.69 21.74
CA HIS A 176 -1.25 11.42 23.02
C HIS A 176 -0.19 10.35 22.74
N VAL A 177 1.04 10.79 22.48
CA VAL A 177 2.20 9.94 22.15
C VAL A 177 2.54 8.98 23.30
N PHE A 178 1.99 9.21 24.49
CA PHE A 178 2.13 8.32 25.63
C PHE A 178 0.94 8.46 26.58
N ASN A 179 0.13 7.40 26.71
CA ASN A 179 -0.88 7.31 27.75
C ASN A 179 -0.36 6.43 28.90
N ARG A 180 -0.40 6.92 30.15
CA ARG A 180 0.00 6.13 31.33
C ARG A 180 -0.84 4.88 31.48
N GLU A 181 -2.14 4.94 31.17
CA GLU A 181 -3.00 3.75 31.22
C GLU A 181 -2.54 2.67 30.23
N GLU A 182 -2.04 3.08 29.06
CA GLU A 182 -1.52 2.19 28.03
C GLU A 182 -0.20 1.53 28.47
N PHE A 183 0.66 2.27 29.16
CA PHE A 183 1.89 1.72 29.76
C PHE A 183 1.58 0.71 30.88
N ILE A 184 0.61 1.02 31.75
CA ILE A 184 0.13 0.10 32.80
C ILE A 184 -0.44 -1.17 32.17
N ALA A 185 -1.23 -1.04 31.10
CA ALA A 185 -1.77 -2.18 30.37
C ALA A 185 -0.66 -3.04 29.74
N MET A 186 0.34 -2.43 29.10
CA MET A 186 1.51 -3.13 28.56
C MET A 186 2.29 -3.91 29.62
N ALA A 187 2.50 -3.34 30.80
CA ALA A 187 3.15 -4.03 31.91
C ALA A 187 2.35 -5.28 32.36
N GLY A 188 1.02 -5.20 32.35
CA GLY A 188 0.15 -6.35 32.58
C GLY A 188 0.21 -7.42 31.49
N VAL A 189 0.33 -7.01 30.22
CA VAL A 189 0.51 -7.96 29.11
C VAL A 189 1.86 -8.69 29.24
N GLY A 190 2.94 -7.98 29.56
CA GLY A 190 4.26 -8.58 29.79
C GLY A 190 4.27 -9.56 30.98
N GLU A 191 3.52 -9.26 32.04
CA GLU A 191 3.32 -10.18 33.17
C GLU A 191 2.59 -11.46 32.73
N SER A 192 1.49 -11.32 31.97
CA SER A 192 0.72 -12.47 31.48
C SER A 192 1.47 -13.33 30.46
N SER A 193 2.40 -12.72 29.72
CA SER A 193 3.25 -13.40 28.72
C SER A 193 4.53 -14.00 29.34
N GLY A 194 4.79 -13.72 30.63
CA GLY A 194 5.97 -14.19 31.35
C GLY A 194 7.27 -13.41 31.06
N ASP A 195 7.19 -12.35 30.26
CA ASP A 195 8.31 -11.46 29.94
C ASP A 195 8.68 -10.51 31.09
N ILE A 196 7.73 -10.28 32.01
CA ILE A 196 7.88 -9.43 33.20
C ILE A 196 7.44 -10.23 34.43
N LEU A 197 8.19 -10.16 35.53
CA LEU A 197 7.78 -10.82 36.77
C LEU A 197 6.58 -10.10 37.41
N PRO A 198 5.67 -10.80 38.11
CA PRO A 198 4.53 -10.18 38.79
C PRO A 198 4.91 -9.03 39.73
N ARG A 199 6.08 -9.15 40.38
CA ARG A 199 6.62 -8.12 41.27
C ARG A 199 7.03 -6.86 40.51
N GLU A 200 7.59 -6.99 39.31
CA GLU A 200 8.01 -5.87 38.47
C GLU A 200 6.80 -5.13 37.90
N SER A 201 5.79 -5.87 37.42
CA SER A 201 4.50 -5.30 36.99
C SER A 201 3.84 -4.50 38.12
N THR A 202 3.84 -5.04 39.35
CA THR A 202 3.30 -4.34 40.52
C THR A 202 4.06 -3.06 40.84
N ILE A 203 5.40 -3.08 40.77
CA ILE A 203 6.23 -1.88 40.98
C ILE A 203 5.92 -0.80 39.93
N LEU A 204 5.83 -1.18 38.66
CA LEU A 204 5.49 -0.24 37.58
C LEU A 204 4.12 0.39 37.83
N ARG A 205 3.08 -0.41 38.08
CA ARG A 205 1.72 0.10 38.38
C ARG A 205 1.70 1.10 39.54
N ASN A 206 2.43 0.80 40.61
CA ASN A 206 2.51 1.66 41.79
C ASN A 206 3.26 2.98 41.50
N LEU A 207 4.32 2.94 40.69
CA LEU A 207 5.04 4.14 40.26
C LEU A 207 4.14 5.11 39.50
N PHE A 208 3.30 4.61 38.59
CA PHE A 208 2.38 5.46 37.82
C PHE A 208 1.23 6.00 38.68
N ARG A 209 0.77 5.24 39.68
CA ARG A 209 -0.27 5.65 40.63
C ARG A 209 0.22 6.67 41.66
N MET A 210 1.47 6.58 42.11
CA MET A 210 2.05 7.54 43.06
C MET A 210 2.19 8.96 42.47
N SER A 211 2.43 9.08 41.16
CA SER A 211 2.48 10.40 40.52
C SER A 211 1.12 11.09 40.33
N GLU A 212 0.00 10.40 40.64
CA GLU A 212 -1.35 11.02 40.68
C GLU A 212 -1.64 11.66 42.05
N LEU A 213 -0.95 11.21 43.09
CA LEU A 213 -1.05 11.80 44.42
C LEU A 213 -0.18 13.07 44.45
N CYS A 214 -0.77 14.20 44.04
CA CYS A 214 -0.29 15.50 44.51
C CYS A 214 -0.38 15.51 46.03
N ALA A 215 0.67 16.01 46.70
CA ALA A 215 0.69 16.19 48.14
C ALA A 215 -0.32 17.29 48.56
N GLU A 216 -1.60 16.93 48.58
CA GLU A 216 -2.67 17.70 49.23
C GLU A 216 -3.77 16.79 49.82
N ASP A 217 -3.42 15.53 50.11
CA ASP A 217 -4.14 14.63 51.03
C ASP A 217 -3.17 14.02 52.05
#